data_AF-A0A382R0R8-F1
#
_entry.id   AF-A0A382R0R8-F1
#
_cell.length_a   1.000
_cell.length_b   1.000
_cell.length_c   1.000
_cell.angle_alpha   90.00
_cell.angle_beta   90.00
_cell.angle_gamma   90.00
#
_symmetry.space_group_name_H-M   'P 1'
#
loop_
_entity.id
_entity.type
_entity.pdbx_description
1 polymer ?
#
loop_
_entity_poly.entity_id
_entity_poly.type
_entity_poly.pdbx_seq_one_letter_code
_entity_poly.pdbx_strand_id
1 'polypeptide(L)' 'MEDTRQHWGHAVSDDLVHWEDLPLAIYPGIENCCFSGSALVEEDRVIAMYHGTSAGSMIAISNDPLLLNWEKIS' A
#
# COMPACT_ATOMS: atom_id res chain seq x y z
N MET A 1 2.90 3.86 21.17
CA MET A 1 4.23 4.11 20.58
C MET A 1 4.06 3.93 19.09
N GLU A 2 4.51 4.89 18.30
CA GLU A 2 4.45 4.81 16.84
C GLU A 2 5.38 3.69 16.38
N ASP A 3 4.88 2.77 15.56
CA ASP A 3 5.70 1.69 15.02
C ASP A 3 6.49 2.23 13.82
N THR A 4 7.81 2.13 13.95
CA THR A 4 8.82 2.79 13.12
C THR A 4 9.20 1.99 11.88
N ARG A 5 8.61 0.80 11.69
CA ARG A 5 8.88 -0.03 10.51
C ARG A 5 8.36 0.67 9.26
N GLN A 6 9.10 0.59 8.16
CA GLN A 6 8.70 1.20 6.89
C GLN A 6 7.37 0.60 6.43
N HIS A 7 6.46 1.49 6.05
CA HIS A 7 5.10 1.22 5.60
C HIS A 7 4.71 2.26 4.55
N TRP A 8 3.63 2.01 3.82
CA TRP A 8 3.14 2.95 2.82
C TRP A 8 2.16 3.93 3.44
N GLY A 9 2.53 5.21 3.43
CA GLY A 9 1.59 6.30 3.67
C GLY A 9 0.59 6.43 2.51
N HIS A 10 -0.50 7.17 2.76
CA HIS A 10 -1.57 7.32 1.80
C HIS A 10 -2.15 8.72 1.88
N ALA A 11 -2.22 9.39 0.75
CA ALA A 11 -2.99 10.61 0.58
C ALA A 11 -3.67 10.58 -0.79
N VAL A 12 -4.81 11.26 -0.91
CA VAL A 12 -5.57 11.38 -2.16
C VAL A 12 -5.77 12.84 -2.54
N SER A 13 -5.95 13.09 -3.84
CA SER A 13 -6.19 14.41 -4.40
C SER A 13 -6.91 14.29 -5.73
N ASP A 14 -7.90 15.15 -5.96
CA ASP A 14 -8.59 15.27 -7.25
C ASP A 14 -7.85 16.17 -8.25
N ASP A 15 -6.91 17.01 -7.78
CA ASP A 15 -6.20 18.01 -8.58
C ASP A 15 -4.67 17.93 -8.50
N LEU A 16 -4.14 16.99 -7.72
CA LEU A 16 -2.72 16.77 -7.42
C LEU A 16 -2.03 17.93 -6.68
N VAL A 17 -2.78 18.90 -6.17
CA VAL A 17 -2.28 20.09 -5.44
C VAL A 17 -2.77 20.08 -4.00
N HIS A 18 -4.05 19.82 -3.77
CA HIS A 18 -4.67 19.76 -2.45
C HIS A 18 -4.85 18.30 -2.05
N TRP A 19 -4.25 17.92 -0.92
CA TRP A 19 -4.18 16.52 -0.49
C TRP A 19 -4.91 16.31 0.83
N GLU A 20 -5.60 15.18 0.93
CA GLU A 20 -6.19 14.68 2.16
C GLU A 20 -5.41 13.44 2.64
N ASP A 21 -4.92 13.49 3.88
CA ASP A 21 -4.27 12.34 4.51
C ASP A 21 -5.30 11.24 4.77
N LEU A 22 -4.99 10.02 4.32
CA LEU A 22 -5.77 8.82 4.59
C LEU A 22 -5.04 7.92 5.59
N PRO A 23 -5.73 6.91 6.16
CA PRO A 23 -5.05 5.86 6.92
C PRO A 23 -3.92 5.20 6.11
N LEU A 24 -2.92 4.66 6.83
CA LEU A 24 -1.80 3.93 6.21
C LEU A 24 -2.31 2.85 5.25
N ALA A 25 -1.77 2.80 4.03
CA ALA A 25 -2.23 1.88 2.99
C ALA A 25 -1.72 0.45 3.23
N ILE A 26 -0.41 0.29 3.34
CA ILE A 26 0.21 -1.05 3.44
C ILE A 26 1.16 -1.06 4.64
N TYR A 27 0.83 -1.89 5.62
CA TYR A 27 1.58 -2.06 6.86
C TYR A 27 2.31 -3.40 6.89
N PRO A 28 3.50 -3.54 7.51
CA PRO A 28 4.19 -4.82 7.67
C PRO A 28 3.29 -5.93 8.24
N GLY A 29 3.31 -7.09 7.59
CA GLY A 29 2.61 -8.31 7.99
C GLY A 29 3.60 -9.44 8.22
N ILE A 30 3.78 -10.30 7.20
CA ILE A 30 4.81 -11.36 7.23
C ILE A 30 6.21 -10.80 6.98
N GLU A 31 6.30 -9.68 6.28
CA GLU A 31 7.52 -8.93 6.04
C GLU A 31 7.85 -8.01 7.22
N ASN A 32 9.14 -7.71 7.40
CA ASN A 32 9.59 -6.80 8.46
C ASN A 32 9.32 -5.33 8.10
N CYS A 33 9.46 -4.97 6.83
CA CYS A 33 9.25 -3.62 6.31
C CYS A 33 8.65 -3.69 4.90
N CYS A 34 7.75 -2.76 4.57
CA CYS A 34 7.21 -2.57 3.22
C CYS A 34 7.99 -1.45 2.53
N PHE A 35 8.97 -1.79 1.69
CA PHE A 35 9.73 -0.83 0.91
C PHE A 35 9.01 -0.44 -0.39
N SER A 36 9.68 0.37 -1.21
CA SER A 36 9.14 0.89 -2.47
C SER A 36 8.60 -0.19 -3.40
N GLY A 37 7.68 0.22 -4.26
CA GLY A 37 7.00 -0.65 -5.21
C GLY A 37 6.23 0.16 -6.26
N SER A 38 5.28 -0.48 -6.89
CA SER A 38 4.43 0.11 -7.93
C SER A 38 3.02 -0.45 -7.86
N ALA A 39 2.06 0.31 -8.37
CA ALA A 39 0.67 -0.12 -8.48
C ALA A 39 0.25 -0.26 -9.96
N LEU A 40 -0.57 -1.26 -10.24
CA LEU A 40 -1.21 -1.52 -11.52
C LEU A 40 -2.73 -1.49 -11.33
N VAL A 41 -3.42 -0.69 -12.14
CA VAL A 41 -4.88 -0.59 -12.11
C VAL A 41 -5.47 -1.56 -13.14
N GLU A 42 -6.43 -2.36 -12.70
CA GLU A 42 -7.30 -3.19 -13.52
C GLU A 42 -8.77 -2.68 -13.42
N GLU A 43 -9.69 -3.29 -14.16
CA GLU A 43 -11.09 -2.82 -14.25
C GLU A 43 -11.81 -2.82 -12.89
N ASP A 44 -11.54 -3.82 -12.04
CA ASP A 44 -12.23 -4.06 -10.78
C ASP A 44 -11.34 -3.96 -9.53
N ARG A 45 -10.04 -3.68 -9.70
CA ARG A 45 -9.06 -3.68 -8.61
C ARG A 45 -7.76 -2.95 -8.92
N VAL A 46 -6.97 -2.71 -7.88
CA VAL A 46 -5.58 -2.26 -7.96
C VAL A 46 -4.67 -3.31 -7.35
N ILE A 47 -3.56 -3.59 -8.03
CA ILE A 47 -2.51 -4.51 -7.60
C ILE A 47 -1.29 -3.70 -7.21
N ALA A 48 -0.81 -3.83 -5.98
CA ALA A 48 0.48 -3.30 -5.54
C ALA A 48 1.52 -4.42 -5.51
N MET A 49 2.69 -4.17 -6.13
CA MET A 49 3.87 -5.01 -6.04
C MET A 49 4.99 -4.25 -5.36
N TYR A 50 5.57 -4.78 -4.28
CA TYR A 50 6.56 -4.07 -3.48
C TYR A 50 7.62 -4.99 -2.86
N HIS A 51 8.73 -4.44 -2.40
CA HIS A 51 9.76 -5.21 -1.70
C HIS A 51 9.44 -5.35 -0.21
N GLY A 52 9.17 -6.59 0.24
CA GLY A 52 8.99 -6.94 1.65
C GLY A 52 10.29 -7.45 2.25
N THR A 53 10.86 -6.73 3.22
CA THR A 53 12.12 -7.17 3.85
C THR A 53 11.93 -8.52 4.55
N SER A 54 12.84 -9.45 4.27
CA SER A 54 12.81 -10.85 4.75
C SER A 54 11.68 -11.72 4.19
N ALA A 55 10.77 -11.18 3.38
CA ALA A 55 9.70 -11.93 2.69
C ALA A 55 9.89 -12.01 1.17
N GLY A 56 10.63 -11.07 0.57
CA GLY A 56 10.91 -11.05 -0.87
C GLY A 56 10.04 -10.04 -1.62
N SER A 57 9.53 -10.43 -2.79
CA SER A 57 8.58 -9.61 -3.54
C SER A 57 7.17 -9.91 -3.05
N MET A 58 6.46 -8.85 -2.67
CA MET A 58 5.11 -8.92 -2.12
C MET A 58 4.09 -8.50 -3.16
N ILE A 59 2.88 -9.07 -3.06
CA ILE A 59 1.72 -8.67 -3.87
C ILE A 59 0.55 -8.38 -2.94
N ALA A 60 -0.08 -7.22 -3.08
CA ALA A 60 -1.31 -6.87 -2.40
C ALA A 60 -2.37 -6.35 -3.38
N ILE A 61 -3.64 -6.57 -3.09
CA ILE A 61 -4.76 -6.12 -3.93
C ILE A 61 -5.76 -5.28 -3.12
N SER A 62 -6.39 -4.31 -3.77
CA SER A 62 -7.48 -3.51 -3.22
C SER A 62 -8.55 -3.24 -4.27
N ASN A 63 -9.82 -3.29 -3.86
CA ASN A 63 -10.96 -3.07 -4.77
C ASN A 63 -11.86 -1.92 -4.29
N ASP A 64 -11.50 -1.23 -3.19
CA ASP A 64 -12.30 -0.12 -2.69
C ASP A 64 -11.86 1.22 -3.32
N PRO A 65 -12.78 2.18 -3.54
CA PRO A 65 -12.48 3.39 -4.31
C PRO A 65 -11.35 4.26 -3.76
N LEU A 66 -11.09 4.16 -2.45
CA LEU A 66 -10.08 4.95 -1.76
C LEU A 66 -8.86 4.11 -1.38
N LEU A 67 -8.75 2.89 -1.87
CA LEU A 67 -7.64 1.96 -1.62
C LEU A 67 -7.27 1.84 -0.13
N LEU A 68 -8.30 1.79 0.72
CA LEU A 68 -8.16 1.76 2.18
C LEU A 68 -7.87 0.35 2.68
N ASN A 69 -8.26 -0.68 1.94
CA ASN A 69 -8.18 -2.06 2.36
C ASN A 69 -7.34 -2.86 1.37
N TRP A 70 -6.23 -3.41 1.86
CA TRP A 70 -5.29 -4.20 1.06
C TRP A 70 -5.25 -5.65 1.57
N GLU A 71 -5.50 -6.60 0.67
CA GLU A 71 -5.29 -8.02 0.91
C GLU A 71 -3.92 -8.43 0.38
N LYS A 72 -3.05 -8.97 1.24
CA LYS A 72 -1.73 -9.50 0.84
C LYS A 72 -1.87 -10.93 0.35
N ILE A 73 -1.41 -11.19 -0.87
CA ILE A 73 -1.54 -12.47 -1.55
C ILE A 73 -0.28 -13.32 -1.40
N SER A 74 0.90 -12.68 -1.37
CA SER A 74 2.21 -13.32 -1.22
C SER A 74 3.19 -12.39 -0.54
#